data_AF-A0A087TLM6-F1
#
_entry.id   AF-A0A087TLM6-F1
#
_cell.length_a   1.000
_cell.length_b   1.000
_cell.length_c   1.000
_cell.angle_alpha   90.00
_cell.angle_beta   90.00
_cell.angle_gamma   90.00
#
_symmetry.space_group_name_H-M   'P 1'
#
loop_
_entity.id
_entity.type
_entity.pdbx_description
1 polymer ?
#
loop_
_entity_poly.entity_id
_entity_poly.type
_entity_poly.pdbx_seq_one_letter_code
_entity_poly.pdbx_strand_id
1 'polypeptide(L)' 'MPTVGLKDTFTIVDAKYDDYVIFYLCDNSAHFKTEIAWILTRDAQLSDDRKKSLLEKLKSLKIDTERLQFDSQ' A
#
# COMPACT_ATOMS: atom_id res chain seq x y z
N MET A 1 0.63 -9.52 -28.18
CA MET A 1 1.36 -8.49 -27.42
C MET A 1 1.64 -9.09 -26.05
N PRO A 2 2.90 -9.28 -25.63
CA PRO A 2 3.15 -9.80 -24.30
C PRO A 2 2.81 -8.68 -23.31
N THR A 3 1.81 -8.91 -22.46
CA THR A 3 1.63 -8.12 -21.26
C THR A 3 2.89 -8.31 -20.42
N VAL A 4 3.61 -7.22 -20.17
CA VAL A 4 4.62 -7.16 -19.10
C VAL A 4 3.84 -7.23 -17.79
N GLY A 5 3.35 -8.42 -17.45
CA GLY A 5 2.72 -8.71 -16.18
C GLY A 5 3.84 -9.07 -15.23
N LEU A 6 4.23 -8.12 -14.38
CA LEU A 6 4.99 -8.41 -13.18
C LEU A 6 4.28 -9.58 -12.47
N LYS A 7 4.98 -10.71 -12.30
CA LYS A 7 4.49 -11.87 -11.54
C LYS A 7 4.65 -11.57 -10.05
N ASP A 8 4.19 -10.39 -9.68
CA ASP A 8 4.41 -9.79 -8.38
C ASP A 8 3.17 -10.10 -7.57
N THR A 9 3.36 -10.98 -6.59
CA THR A 9 2.27 -11.41 -5.73
C THR A 9 1.99 -10.30 -4.72
N PHE A 10 0.90 -9.56 -4.91
CA PHE A 10 0.44 -8.59 -3.94
C PHE A 10 -0.20 -9.31 -2.76
N THR A 11 0.24 -8.98 -1.55
CA THR A 11 -0.32 -9.55 -0.32
C THR A 11 -1.18 -8.50 0.38
N ILE A 12 -2.36 -8.90 0.84
CA ILE A 12 -3.17 -8.10 1.75
C ILE A 12 -2.56 -8.23 3.14
N VAL A 13 -1.97 -7.14 3.65
CA VAL A 13 -1.30 -7.14 4.97
C VAL A 13 -2.22 -6.74 6.11
N ASP A 14 -3.18 -5.86 5.83
CA ASP A 14 -4.25 -5.49 6.75
C ASP A 14 -5.47 -5.11 5.91
N ALA A 15 -6.65 -5.52 6.37
CA ALA A 15 -7.89 -5.20 5.70
C ALA A 15 -9.01 -5.08 6.71
N LYS A 16 -9.66 -3.92 6.66
CA LYS A 16 -11.00 -3.74 7.19
C LYS A 16 -11.87 -3.48 5.98
N TYR A 17 -12.46 -4.53 5.42
CA TYR A 17 -13.13 -4.50 4.10
C TYR A 17 -14.22 -3.44 3.95
N ASP A 18 -14.82 -2.98 5.05
CA ASP A 18 -15.81 -1.91 5.06
C ASP A 18 -15.19 -0.50 5.02
N ASP A 19 -13.86 -0.39 5.11
CA ASP A 19 -13.15 0.85 5.39
C ASP A 19 -11.88 1.04 4.56
N TYR A 20 -10.90 0.15 4.71
CA TYR A 20 -9.63 0.22 4.02
C TYR A 20 -9.04 -1.17 3.76
N VAL A 21 -8.22 -1.27 2.71
CA VAL A 21 -7.39 -2.44 2.41
C VAL A 21 -5.98 -1.97 2.13
N ILE A 22 -5.01 -2.60 2.77
CA ILE A 22 -3.59 -2.34 2.56
C ILE A 22 -3.00 -3.48 1.75
N PHE A 23 -2.50 -3.14 0.57
CA PHE A 23 -1.72 -4.03 -0.27
C PHE A 23 -0.24 -3.73 -0.08
N TYR A 24 0.55 -4.80 -0.01
CA TYR A 24 2.00 -4.71 0.01
C TYR A 24 2.59 -5.70 -0.98
N LEU A 25 3.57 -5.21 -1.72
CA LEU A 25 4.45 -5.99 -2.55
C LEU A 25 5.87 -5.72 -2.10
N CYS A 26 6.60 -6.79 -1.87
CA CYS A 26 8.05 -6.76 -1.75
C CYS A 26 8.61 -7.79 -2.72
N ASP A 27 9.30 -7.30 -3.76
CA ASP A 27 10.13 -8.14 -4.61
C ASP A 27 11.60 -7.93 -4.23
N ASN A 28 12.25 -9.05 -3.90
CA ASN A 28 13.67 -9.11 -3.55
C ASN A 28 14.41 -10.12 -4.46
N SER A 29 13.89 -10.39 -5.65
CA SER A 29 14.38 -11.44 -6.55
C SER A 29 15.65 -11.05 -7.35
N ALA A 30 16.17 -9.83 -7.19
CA ALA A 30 17.33 -9.33 -7.93
C ALA A 30 18.29 -8.49 -7.06
N HIS A 31 19.21 -7.76 -7.68
CA HIS A 31 20.14 -6.84 -6.99
C HIS A 31 19.48 -5.59 -6.39
N PHE A 32 18.18 -5.43 -6.59
CA PHE A 32 17.38 -4.31 -6.10
C PHE A 32 16.18 -4.85 -5.32
N LYS A 33 15.85 -4.15 -4.23
CA LYS A 33 14.62 -4.39 -3.47
C LYS A 33 13.55 -3.43 -3.98
N THR A 34 12.46 -3.98 -4.50
CA THR A 34 11.30 -3.20 -4.92
C THR A 34 10.20 -3.36 -3.90
N GLU A 35 9.80 -2.27 -3.28
CA GLU A 35 8.68 -2.23 -2.35
C GLU A 35 7.60 -1.30 -2.88
N ILE A 36 6.38 -1.81 -2.92
CA ILE A 36 5.21 -1.03 -3.33
C ILE A 36 4.11 -1.29 -2.31
N ALA A 37 3.58 -0.21 -1.75
CA ALA A 37 2.46 -0.26 -0.83
C ALA A 37 1.32 0.60 -1.37
N TRP A 38 0.10 0.08 -1.27
CA TRP A 38 -1.12 0.84 -1.57
C TRP A 38 -2.09 0.75 -0.43
N ILE A 39 -2.68 1.88 -0.08
CA ILE A 39 -3.84 1.94 0.79
C ILE A 39 -5.04 2.31 -0.06
N LEU A 40 -6.00 1.40 -0.17
CA LEU A 40 -7.27 1.66 -0.83
C LEU A 40 -8.34 1.91 0.22
N THR A 41 -9.05 3.02 0.11
CA THR A 41 -10.17 3.37 0.99
C THR A 41 -11.45 3.46 0.18
N ARG A 42 -12.60 3.21 0.84
CA ARG A 42 -13.90 3.39 0.19
C ARG A 42 -14.27 4.85 -0.03
N ASP A 43 -13.76 5.72 0.84
CA ASP A 43 -13.96 7.15 0.73
C ASP A 43 -12.91 7.77 -0.20
N ALA A 44 -13.36 8.63 -1.12
CA ALA A 44 -12.48 9.39 -2.00
C ALA A 44 -11.65 10.45 -1.25
N GLN A 45 -12.18 10.98 -0.15
CA GLN A 45 -11.48 11.91 0.73
C GLN A 45 -11.43 11.36 2.15
N LEU A 46 -10.20 11.17 2.63
CA LEU A 46 -9.94 10.83 4.02
C LEU A 46 -9.72 12.10 4.84
N SER A 47 -10.29 12.14 6.04
CA SER A 47 -9.93 13.16 7.02
C SER A 47 -8.47 12.98 7.46
N ASP A 48 -7.83 14.07 7.90
CA ASP A 48 -6.42 14.04 8.26
C ASP A 48 -6.11 13.11 9.44
N ASP A 49 -7.05 12.95 10.37
CA ASP A 49 -6.91 12.00 11.49
C ASP A 49 -6.90 10.55 11.02
N ARG A 50 -7.69 10.23 9.98
CA ARG A 50 -7.71 8.90 9.39
C ARG A 50 -6.45 8.62 8.59
N LYS A 51 -5.93 9.61 7.85
CA LYS A 51 -4.62 9.50 7.18
C LYS A 51 -3.52 9.19 8.18
N LYS A 52 -3.45 9.93 9.30
CA LYS A 52 -2.48 9.68 10.37
C LYS A 52 -2.60 8.27 10.94
N SER A 53 -3.83 7.83 11.22
CA SER A 53 -4.08 6.48 11.76
C SER A 53 -3.61 5.37 10.81
N LEU A 54 -3.83 5.54 9.51
CA LEU A 54 -3.37 4.60 8.48
C LEU A 54 -1.84 4.63 8.31
N LEU A 55 -1.21 5.80 8.40
CA LEU A 55 0.25 5.93 8.37
C LEU A 55 0.91 5.25 9.57
N GLU A 56 0.36 5.42 10.78
CA GLU A 56 0.88 4.75 11.98
C GLU A 56 0.73 3.23 11.88
N LYS A 57 -0.37 2.74 11.29
CA LYS A 57 -0.54 1.31 10.96
C LYS A 57 0.56 0.82 10.01
N LEU A 58 0.82 1.53 8.92
CA LEU A 58 1.88 1.15 7.99
C LEU A 58 3.27 1.14 8.64
N LYS A 59 3.58 2.13 9.47
CA LYS A 59 4.83 2.16 10.25
C LYS A 59 4.96 0.96 11.17
N SER A 60 3.86 0.56 11.83
CA SER A 60 3.84 -0.64 12.68
C SER A 60 4.12 -1.94 11.90
N LEU A 61 3.75 -1.96 10.60
CA LEU A 61 4.03 -3.06 9.68
C LEU A 61 5.44 -3.01 9.07
N LYS A 62 6.28 -2.04 9.48
CA LYS A 62 7.62 -1.78 8.94
C LYS A 62 7.65 -1.51 7.43
N ILE A 63 6.54 -1.01 6.91
CA ILE A 63 6.44 -0.57 5.51
C ILE A 63 6.95 0.87 5.46
N ASP A 64 7.83 1.17 4.51
CA ASP A 64 8.36 2.52 4.33
C ASP A 64 7.24 3.47 3.88
N THR A 65 6.95 4.46 4.73
CA THR A 65 5.91 5.47 4.49
C THR A 65 6.44 6.77 3.93
N GLU A 66 7.76 6.97 3.82
CA GLU A 66 8.34 8.26 3.40
C GLU A 66 8.01 8.59 1.94
N ARG A 67 7.76 7.56 1.13
CA ARG A 67 7.47 7.68 -0.30
C ARG A 67 5.98 7.56 -0.64
N LEU A 68 5.13 7.43 0.37
CA LEU A 68 3.69 7.32 0.17
C LEU A 68 3.09 8.66 -0.23
N GLN A 69 2.39 8.67 -1.35
CA GLN A 69 1.63 9.82 -1.82
C GLN A 69 0.15 9.50 -1.71
N PHE A 70 -0.61 10.40 -1.09
CA PHE A 70 -2.05 10.31 -1.09
C PHE A 70 -2.55 10.96 -2.36
N ASP A 71 -3.10 10.15 -3.26
CA ASP A 71 -3.82 10.64 -4.42
C ASP A 71 -5.28 10.85 -4.05
N SER A 72 -5.82 12.03 -4.35
CA SER A 72 -7.25 12.30 -4.26
C SER A 72 -7.82 12.21 -5.68
N GLN A 73 -8.57 11.15 -5.96
CA GLN A 73 -9.35 11.04 -7.20
C GLN A 73 -10.42 12.12 -7.28
#